data_AF-Q4RA77-F1
#
_entry.id   AF-Q4RA77-F1
#
_cell.length_a   1.000
_cell.length_b   1.000
_cell.length_c   1.000
_cell.angle_alpha   90.00
_cell.angle_beta   90.00
_cell.angle_gamma   90.00
#
_symmetry.space_group_name_H-M   'P 1'
#
loop_
_entity.id
_entity.type
_entity.pdbx_description
1 polymer ?
#
loop_
_entity_poly.entity_id
_entity_poly.type
_entity_poly.pdbx_seq_one_letter_code
_entity_poly.pdbx_strand_id
1 'polypeptide(L)'
;GDHTKALIGQLIIFNQILGELRLDIREQVRQAGSQTDRRTGEPWLRLCAPQVKEMALIRNSILECQVCGFHEPRSRCSPNPCYKGVACLESLQYPGFTCGACPPGTSGNGTHCEDIDECSLQPCFSPEACVNTVGGFSCRPCPPGLWGAPLAGTGLDSPRR
;
A
#
# COMPACT_ATOMS: atom_id res chain seq x y z
N GLY A 1 -6.81 -41.33 7.15
CA GLY A 1 -7.48 -42.63 6.94
C GLY A 1 -6.88 -43.30 5.71
N ASP A 2 -7.17 -44.58 5.48
CA ASP A 2 -6.57 -45.33 4.36
C ASP A 2 -6.87 -44.71 2.98
N HIS A 3 -8.00 -44.01 2.84
CA HIS A 3 -8.30 -43.18 1.66
C HIS A 3 -7.28 -42.06 1.42
N THR A 4 -6.79 -41.41 2.48
CA THR A 4 -5.78 -40.35 2.37
C THR A 4 -4.44 -40.92 1.89
N LYS A 5 -4.06 -42.13 2.35
CA LYS A 5 -2.84 -42.81 1.91
C LYS A 5 -2.90 -43.23 0.44
N ALA A 6 -4.06 -43.74 0.01
CA ALA A 6 -4.29 -44.09 -1.40
C ALA A 6 -4.20 -42.86 -2.31
N LEU A 7 -4.79 -41.73 -1.89
CA LEU A 7 -4.73 -40.47 -2.65
C LEU A 7 -3.30 -39.93 -2.77
N ILE A 8 -2.52 -39.98 -1.68
CA ILE A 8 -1.11 -39.58 -1.69
C ILE A 8 -0.31 -40.48 -2.65
N GLY A 9 -0.54 -41.80 -2.62
CA GLY A 9 0.10 -42.75 -3.54
C GLY A 9 -0.21 -42.43 -5.01
N GLN A 10 -1.47 -42.13 -5.33
CA GLN A 10 -1.86 -41.70 -6.68
C GLN A 10 -1.19 -40.38 -7.09
N LEU A 11 -1.06 -39.43 -6.18
CA LEU A 11 -0.38 -38.15 -6.45
C LEU A 11 1.11 -38.34 -6.74
N ILE A 12 1.77 -39.25 -6.03
CA ILE A 12 3.19 -39.57 -6.26
C ILE A 12 3.38 -40.17 -7.66
N ILE A 13 2.54 -41.14 -8.04
CA ILE A 13 2.60 -41.76 -9.37
C ILE A 13 2.33 -40.73 -10.47
N PHE A 14 1.32 -39.87 -10.28
CA PHE A 14 1.02 -38.81 -11.23
C PHE A 14 2.19 -37.83 -11.40
N ASN A 15 2.81 -37.40 -10.30
CA ASN A 15 3.99 -36.54 -10.34
C ASN A 15 5.19 -37.21 -11.03
N GLN A 16 5.35 -38.53 -10.85
CA GLN A 16 6.39 -39.29 -11.53
C GLN A 16 6.16 -39.34 -13.04
N ILE A 17 4.92 -39.60 -13.49
CA ILE A 17 4.55 -39.57 -14.91
C ILE A 17 4.76 -38.18 -15.50
N LEU A 18 4.39 -37.11 -14.78
CA LEU A 18 4.66 -35.73 -15.21
C LEU A 18 6.16 -35.45 -15.34
N GLY A 19 6.98 -36.03 -14.46
CA GLY A 19 8.43 -35.94 -14.52
C GLY A 19 8.99 -36.59 -15.78
N GLU A 20 8.56 -37.82 -16.09
CA GLU A 20 8.97 -38.55 -17.29
C GLU A 20 8.55 -37.82 -18.57
N LEU A 21 7.29 -37.37 -18.65
CA LEU A 21 6.78 -36.61 -19.79
C LEU A 21 7.57 -35.31 -20.02
N ARG A 22 7.93 -34.60 -18.94
CA ARG A 22 8.74 -33.38 -19.03
C ARG A 22 10.12 -33.64 -19.60
N LEU A 23 10.75 -34.77 -19.25
CA LEU A 23 12.06 -35.15 -19.75
C LEU A 23 11.98 -35.51 -21.24
N ASP A 24 10.96 -36.27 -21.64
CA ASP A 24 10.77 -36.67 -23.04
C ASP A 24 10.52 -35.44 -23.94
N ILE A 25 9.65 -34.52 -23.50
CA ILE A 25 9.40 -33.25 -24.21
C ILE A 25 10.69 -32.44 -24.34
N ARG A 26 11.50 -32.36 -23.27
CA ARG A 26 12.76 -31.61 -23.30
C ARG A 26 13.73 -32.22 -24.32
N GLU A 27 13.83 -33.54 -24.40
CA GLU A 27 14.70 -34.20 -25.36
C GLU A 27 14.20 -34.02 -26.80
N GLN A 28 12.88 -34.11 -27.04
CA GLN A 28 12.30 -33.81 -28.35
C GLN A 28 12.60 -32.38 -28.81
N VAL A 29 12.49 -31.39 -27.91
CA VAL A 29 12.86 -29.99 -28.22
C VAL A 29 14.35 -29.86 -28.51
N ARG A 30 15.20 -30.58 -27.77
CA ARG A 30 16.65 -30.59 -27.99
C ARG A 30 17.01 -31.17 -29.36
N GLN A 31 16.37 -32.27 -29.75
CA GLN A 31 16.53 -32.90 -31.05
C GLN A 31 16.04 -31.98 -32.18
N ALA A 32 14.87 -31.36 -32.03
CA ALA A 32 14.36 -30.39 -33.00
C ALA A 32 15.29 -29.18 -33.17
N GLY A 33 15.85 -28.66 -32.07
CA GLY A 33 16.81 -27.55 -32.09
C GLY A 33 18.13 -27.88 -32.79
N SER A 34 18.53 -29.15 -32.82
CA SER A 34 19.74 -29.64 -33.50
C SER A 34 19.59 -29.79 -35.02
N GLN A 35 18.35 -29.75 -35.52
CA GLN A 35 18.07 -29.80 -36.95
C GLN A 35 18.30 -28.43 -37.61
N THR A 36 18.33 -28.42 -38.94
CA THR A 36 18.36 -27.20 -39.76
C THR A 36 17.02 -26.97 -40.44
N ASP A 37 16.66 -25.71 -40.65
CA ASP A 37 15.48 -25.36 -41.44
C ASP A 37 15.68 -25.79 -42.90
N ARG A 38 14.67 -26.45 -43.48
CA ARG A 38 14.77 -27.00 -44.84
C ARG A 38 14.75 -25.93 -45.93
N ARG A 39 14.28 -24.71 -45.63
CA ARG A 39 14.19 -23.61 -46.60
C ARG A 39 15.44 -22.75 -46.60
N THR A 40 15.95 -22.41 -45.44
CA THR A 40 17.08 -21.49 -45.27
C THR A 40 18.42 -22.21 -45.04
N GLY A 41 18.39 -23.48 -44.64
CA GLY A 41 19.59 -24.25 -44.27
C GLY A 41 20.21 -23.85 -42.94
N GLU A 42 19.66 -22.84 -42.24
CA GLU A 42 20.17 -22.38 -40.96
C GLU A 42 19.73 -23.30 -39.80
N PRO A 43 20.54 -23.44 -38.74
CA PRO A 43 20.15 -24.18 -37.53
C PRO A 43 18.92 -23.56 -36.85
N TRP A 44 17.94 -24.38 -36.45
CA TRP A 44 16.75 -23.92 -35.72
C TRP A 44 17.09 -23.17 -34.42
N LEU A 45 18.20 -23.55 -33.77
CA LEU A 45 18.78 -22.82 -32.62
C LEU A 45 19.04 -21.33 -32.91
N ARG A 46 19.45 -20.96 -34.13
CA ARG A 46 19.74 -19.56 -34.49
C ARG A 46 18.48 -18.80 -34.89
N LEU A 47 17.58 -19.44 -35.62
CA LEU A 47 16.31 -18.86 -36.08
C LEU A 47 15.35 -18.57 -34.92
N CYS A 48 15.24 -19.48 -33.95
CA CYS A 48 14.31 -19.36 -32.83
C CYS A 48 14.91 -18.66 -31.59
N ALA A 49 16.23 -18.52 -31.48
CA ALA A 49 16.87 -17.87 -30.34
C ALA A 49 16.37 -16.43 -30.04
N PRO A 50 16.14 -15.56 -31.04
CA PRO A 50 15.57 -14.23 -30.79
C PRO A 50 14.17 -14.31 -30.17
N GLN A 51 13.28 -15.13 -30.74
CA GLN A 51 11.92 -15.33 -30.25
C GLN A 51 11.90 -15.93 -28.84
N VAL A 52 12.79 -16.88 -28.54
CA VAL A 52 12.90 -17.47 -27.19
C VAL A 52 13.36 -16.43 -26.18
N LYS A 53 14.27 -15.52 -26.54
CA LYS A 53 14.71 -14.43 -25.65
C LYS A 53 13.58 -13.45 -25.36
N GLU A 54 12.83 -13.04 -26.38
CA GLU A 54 11.67 -12.16 -26.22
C GLU A 54 10.60 -12.78 -25.33
N MET A 55 10.27 -14.06 -25.57
CA MET A 55 9.30 -14.78 -24.74
C MET A 55 9.81 -15.00 -23.30
N ALA A 56 11.12 -15.20 -23.10
CA ALA A 56 11.71 -15.29 -21.76
C ALA A 56 11.67 -13.95 -21.02
N LEU A 57 11.91 -12.83 -21.70
CA LEU A 57 11.74 -11.48 -21.17
C LEU A 57 10.29 -11.24 -20.74
N ILE A 58 9.32 -11.52 -21.62
CA ILE A 58 7.90 -11.40 -21.29
C ILE A 58 7.53 -12.30 -20.11
N ARG A 59 7.98 -13.56 -20.09
CA ARG A 59 7.77 -14.49 -18.97
C ARG A 59 8.37 -13.98 -17.68
N ASN A 60 9.59 -13.42 -17.70
CA ASN A 60 10.25 -12.89 -16.51
C ASN A 60 9.53 -11.63 -16.01
N SER A 61 9.11 -10.73 -16.89
CA SER A 61 8.28 -9.58 -16.54
C SER A 61 6.92 -9.99 -15.99
N ILE A 62 6.28 -11.02 -16.55
CA ILE A 62 5.03 -11.58 -16.01
C ILE A 62 5.28 -12.23 -14.65
N LEU A 63 6.37 -12.97 -14.48
CA LEU A 63 6.74 -13.60 -13.20
C LEU A 63 7.10 -12.55 -12.15
N GLU A 64 7.77 -11.46 -12.51
CA GLU A 64 8.00 -10.30 -11.63
C GLU A 64 6.67 -9.62 -11.27
N CYS A 65 5.76 -9.46 -12.24
CA CYS A 65 4.39 -8.98 -12.00
C CYS A 65 3.54 -9.97 -11.16
N GLN A 66 3.78 -11.29 -11.27
CA GLN A 66 3.11 -12.34 -10.50
C GLN A 66 3.74 -12.53 -9.12
N VAL A 67 5.00 -12.18 -8.92
CA VAL A 67 5.64 -12.03 -7.60
C VAL A 67 4.98 -10.85 -6.86
N CYS A 68 4.43 -9.88 -7.58
CA CYS A 68 3.49 -8.89 -7.04
C CYS A 68 2.02 -9.39 -6.96
N GLY A 69 1.73 -10.60 -7.44
CA GLY A 69 0.39 -11.09 -7.80
C GLY A 69 -0.27 -12.07 -6.82
N PHE A 70 0.18 -12.14 -5.57
CA PHE A 70 -0.55 -12.77 -4.45
C PHE A 70 -0.36 -12.01 -3.14
N HIS A 71 -0.20 -10.68 -3.22
CA HIS A 71 -0.49 -9.86 -2.06
C HIS A 71 -2.01 -9.69 -2.04
N GLU A 72 -2.65 -10.23 -1.00
CA GLU A 72 -3.90 -9.69 -0.44
C GLU A 72 -3.94 -8.18 -0.73
N PRO A 73 -5.02 -7.60 -1.31
CA PRO A 73 -5.02 -6.20 -1.68
C PRO A 73 -4.59 -5.37 -0.47
N ARG A 74 -3.31 -4.95 -0.45
CA ARG A 74 -2.77 -4.16 0.64
C ARG A 74 -3.49 -2.86 0.51
N SER A 75 -4.41 -2.62 1.45
CA SER A 75 -5.19 -1.40 1.44
C SER A 75 -4.23 -0.23 1.36
N ARG A 76 -4.49 0.76 0.50
CA ARG A 76 -3.61 1.93 0.40
C ARG A 76 -3.58 2.78 1.68
N CYS A 77 -4.50 2.49 2.60
CA CYS A 77 -4.56 3.01 3.95
C CYS A 77 -3.75 2.20 4.99
N SER A 78 -2.95 1.21 4.58
CA SER A 78 -2.13 0.41 5.50
C SER A 78 -0.69 0.21 4.98
N PRO A 79 0.31 0.87 5.59
CA PRO A 79 0.21 1.77 6.76
C PRO A 79 -0.57 3.05 6.45
N ASN A 80 -1.26 3.63 7.46
CA ASN A 80 -2.09 4.83 7.25
C ASN A 80 -1.21 6.02 6.81
N PRO A 81 -1.37 6.53 5.57
CA PRO A 81 -0.58 7.65 5.07
C PRO A 81 -1.10 9.01 5.56
N CYS A 82 -2.28 9.05 6.19
CA CYS A 82 -2.88 10.27 6.71
C CYS A 82 -2.31 10.63 8.09
N TYR A 83 -2.57 11.88 8.51
CA TYR A 83 -2.17 12.37 9.82
C TYR A 83 -2.80 11.53 10.95
N LYS A 84 -2.13 11.46 12.11
CA LYS A 84 -2.58 10.64 13.25
C LYS A 84 -4.00 11.04 13.67
N GLY A 85 -4.91 10.08 13.68
CA GLY A 85 -6.33 10.31 14.01
C GLY A 85 -7.20 10.75 12.83
N VAL A 86 -6.64 10.93 11.63
CA VAL A 86 -7.40 11.21 10.41
C VAL A 86 -7.83 9.92 9.72
N ALA A 87 -9.09 9.88 9.29
CA ALA A 87 -9.63 8.76 8.52
C ALA A 87 -9.00 8.71 7.13
N CYS A 88 -8.58 7.51 6.71
CA CYS A 88 -8.12 7.24 5.35
C CYS A 88 -9.21 6.49 4.59
N LEU A 89 -9.53 6.96 3.39
CA LEU A 89 -10.48 6.35 2.46
C LEU A 89 -9.73 5.87 1.22
N GLU A 90 -10.06 4.69 0.73
CA GLU A 90 -9.51 4.22 -0.54
C GLU A 90 -10.13 4.99 -1.70
N SER A 91 -9.32 5.26 -2.72
CA SER A 91 -9.75 5.98 -3.91
C SER A 91 -9.29 5.25 -5.16
N LEU A 92 -10.07 5.39 -6.24
CA LEU A 92 -9.70 4.88 -7.56
C LEU A 92 -8.80 5.86 -8.33
N GLN A 93 -8.73 7.12 -7.90
CA GLN A 93 -7.82 8.12 -8.48
C GLN A 93 -6.46 8.08 -7.79
N TYR A 94 -5.39 8.20 -8.59
CA TYR A 94 -4.01 8.29 -8.10
C TYR A 94 -3.87 9.42 -7.06
N PRO A 95 -3.28 9.20 -5.87
CA PRO A 95 -2.42 8.06 -5.46
C PRO A 95 -3.17 6.78 -5.00
N GLY A 96 -4.49 6.80 -4.98
CA GLY A 96 -5.37 5.68 -4.66
C GLY A 96 -5.87 5.66 -3.22
N PHE A 97 -5.74 6.78 -2.52
CA PHE A 97 -6.31 7.05 -1.22
C PHE A 97 -6.64 8.54 -1.11
N THR A 98 -7.56 8.88 -0.22
CA THR A 98 -7.88 10.25 0.18
C THR A 98 -7.93 10.33 1.71
N CYS A 99 -7.37 11.40 2.26
CA CYS A 99 -7.42 11.67 3.69
C CYS A 99 -8.62 12.55 4.03
N GLY A 100 -9.24 12.29 5.19
CA GLY A 100 -10.29 13.13 5.75
C GLY A 100 -9.77 14.48 6.24
N ALA A 101 -10.66 15.24 6.89
CA ALA A 101 -10.31 16.51 7.52
C ALA A 101 -9.32 16.30 8.69
N CYS A 102 -8.50 17.33 8.92
CA CYS A 102 -7.62 17.37 10.08
C CYS A 102 -8.41 17.36 11.40
N PRO A 103 -7.82 16.86 12.50
CA PRO A 103 -8.45 16.90 13.81
C PRO A 103 -8.89 18.32 14.23
N PRO A 104 -9.88 18.45 15.13
CA PRO A 104 -10.29 19.76 15.65
C PRO A 104 -9.10 20.55 16.20
N GLY A 105 -9.06 21.85 15.92
CA GLY A 105 -7.94 22.73 16.31
C GLY A 105 -6.68 22.58 15.46
N THR A 106 -6.74 21.84 14.35
CA THR A 106 -5.64 21.76 13.39
C THR A 106 -6.12 22.06 11.98
N SER A 107 -5.23 22.58 11.13
CA SER A 107 -5.50 22.92 9.73
C SER A 107 -4.49 22.26 8.81
N GLY A 108 -4.91 21.95 7.58
CA GLY A 108 -4.05 21.29 6.61
C GLY A 108 -4.82 20.47 5.59
N ASN A 109 -4.12 19.54 4.94
CA ASN A 109 -4.64 18.72 3.83
C ASN A 109 -5.01 17.29 4.25
N GLY A 110 -4.99 16.98 5.55
CA GLY A 110 -5.29 15.65 6.10
C GLY A 110 -4.11 14.66 6.09
N THR A 111 -3.06 14.90 5.29
CA THR A 111 -1.78 14.18 5.39
C THR A 111 -0.79 14.91 6.29
N HIS A 112 -0.79 16.24 6.20
CA HIS A 112 -0.08 17.15 7.09
C HIS A 112 -1.12 18.04 7.76
N CYS A 113 -1.17 18.00 9.09
CA CYS A 113 -2.04 18.85 9.90
C CYS A 113 -1.16 19.64 10.86
N GLU A 114 -1.32 20.95 10.84
CA GLU A 114 -0.63 21.92 11.69
C GLU A 114 -1.61 22.50 12.70
N ASP A 115 -1.09 22.81 13.89
CA ASP A 115 -1.87 23.42 14.96
C ASP A 115 -2.36 24.82 14.58
N ILE A 116 -3.61 25.14 14.90
CA ILE A 116 -4.16 26.48 14.70
C ILE A 116 -3.84 27.29 15.95
N ASP A 117 -3.15 28.42 15.80
CA ASP A 117 -2.93 29.31 16.92
C ASP A 117 -4.19 30.14 17.24
N GLU A 118 -5.00 29.66 18.17
CA GLU A 118 -6.20 30.40 18.57
C GLU A 118 -5.87 31.65 19.40
N CYS A 119 -4.68 31.74 19.99
CA CYS A 119 -4.26 32.93 20.75
C CYS A 119 -4.04 34.17 19.87
N SER A 120 -3.79 33.98 18.58
CA SER A 120 -3.76 35.06 17.59
C SER A 120 -5.09 35.84 17.50
N LEU A 121 -6.20 35.22 17.90
CA LEU A 121 -7.53 35.87 17.96
C LEU A 121 -7.85 36.50 19.31
N GLN A 122 -6.93 36.43 20.28
CA GLN A 122 -7.08 36.98 21.63
C GLN A 122 -8.40 36.58 22.32
N PRO A 123 -8.69 35.27 22.48
CA PRO A 123 -9.93 34.78 23.10
C PRO A 123 -9.96 34.99 24.63
N CYS A 124 -8.82 35.27 25.25
CA CYS A 124 -8.68 35.48 26.69
C CYS A 124 -8.82 36.95 27.10
N PHE A 125 -8.94 37.21 28.40
CA PHE A 125 -9.03 38.57 28.94
C PHE A 125 -7.85 39.47 28.56
N SER A 126 -6.65 38.90 28.40
CA SER A 126 -5.48 39.59 27.87
C SER A 126 -4.70 38.67 26.92
N PRO A 127 -3.97 39.22 25.93
CA PRO A 127 -3.18 38.43 24.99
C PRO A 127 -2.08 37.61 25.69
N GLU A 128 -1.50 38.11 26.78
CA GLU A 128 -0.48 37.40 27.56
C GLU A 128 -1.05 36.27 28.44
N ALA A 129 -2.36 36.27 28.65
CA ALA A 129 -3.05 35.24 29.41
C ALA A 129 -3.40 34.02 28.55
N CYS A 130 -3.26 34.08 27.23
CA CYS A 130 -3.55 32.97 26.34
C CYS A 130 -2.36 32.01 26.20
N VAL A 131 -2.64 30.72 26.28
CA VAL A 131 -1.66 29.65 26.05
C VAL A 131 -2.20 28.76 24.92
N ASN A 132 -1.52 28.80 23.78
CA ASN A 132 -1.83 27.93 22.65
C ASN A 132 -1.37 26.50 22.96
N THR A 133 -2.20 25.52 22.63
CA THR A 133 -1.96 24.08 22.89
C THR A 133 -2.27 23.26 21.65
N VAL A 134 -1.70 22.06 21.52
CA VAL A 134 -1.96 21.24 20.33
C VAL A 134 -3.45 20.84 20.26
N GLY A 135 -4.17 21.35 19.26
CA GLY A 135 -5.59 21.14 19.03
C GLY A 135 -6.52 22.11 19.77
N GLY A 136 -6.02 23.18 20.38
CA GLY A 136 -6.84 24.15 21.10
C GLY A 136 -6.08 25.17 21.93
N PHE A 137 -6.77 25.87 22.84
CA PHE A 137 -6.14 26.87 23.70
C PHE A 137 -6.64 26.80 25.13
N SER A 138 -5.86 27.38 26.04
CA SER A 138 -6.23 27.58 27.44
C SER A 138 -5.88 28.98 27.90
N CYS A 139 -6.81 29.63 28.61
CA CYS A 139 -6.57 30.90 29.27
C CYS A 139 -6.08 30.69 30.70
N ARG A 140 -5.13 31.54 31.11
CA ARG A 140 -4.69 31.61 32.51
C ARG A 140 -5.83 32.03 33.45
N PRO A 141 -5.74 31.67 34.74
CA PRO A 141 -6.71 32.07 35.75
C PRO A 141 -6.84 33.59 35.86
N CYS A 142 -8.02 34.07 36.25
CA CYS A 142 -8.24 35.48 36.51
C CYS A 142 -7.31 36.00 37.63
N PRO A 143 -6.85 37.26 37.53
CA PRO A 143 -6.09 37.89 38.60
C PRO A 143 -6.93 38.00 39.89
N PRO A 144 -6.26 38.15 41.06
CA PRO A 144 -6.93 38.27 42.35
C PRO A 144 -7.97 39.40 42.34
N GLY A 145 -9.21 39.08 42.74
CA GLY A 145 -10.34 40.03 42.75
C GLY A 145 -11.27 39.96 41.53
N LEU A 146 -10.89 39.21 40.48
CA LEU A 146 -11.79 38.84 39.38
C LEU A 146 -12.17 37.36 39.48
N TRP A 147 -13.41 37.04 39.09
CA TRP A 147 -13.96 35.69 39.11
C TRP A 147 -14.47 35.33 37.72
N GLY A 148 -14.08 34.16 37.23
CA GLY A 148 -14.49 33.63 35.93
C GLY A 148 -14.20 32.13 35.85
N ALA A 149 -14.95 31.42 35.03
CA ALA A 149 -14.67 30.02 34.74
C ALA A 149 -13.35 29.91 33.94
N PRO A 150 -12.56 28.84 34.14
CA PRO A 150 -11.40 28.57 33.29
C PRO A 150 -11.86 28.43 31.84
N LEU A 151 -11.34 29.30 30.98
CA LEU A 151 -11.63 29.29 29.54
C LEU A 151 -10.65 28.37 28.83
N ALA A 152 -11.18 27.34 28.18
CA ALA A 152 -10.44 26.49 27.26
C ALA A 152 -11.35 26.15 26.07
N GLY A 153 -10.74 25.97 24.90
CA GLY A 153 -11.44 25.68 23.66
C GLY A 153 -10.61 24.80 22.74
N THR A 154 -11.25 24.24 21.73
CA THR A 154 -10.61 23.42 20.69
C THR A 154 -10.91 24.07 19.34
N GLY A 155 -9.88 24.48 18.60
CA GLY A 155 -10.07 25.19 17.34
C GLY A 155 -10.77 26.54 17.48
N LEU A 156 -11.20 27.05 16.32
CA LEU A 156 -11.88 28.34 16.19
C LEU A 156 -13.34 28.33 16.69
N ASP A 157 -13.85 27.18 17.11
CA ASP A 157 -15.20 27.10 17.65
C ASP A 157 -15.27 27.83 18.99
N SER A 158 -16.28 28.67 19.13
CA SER A 158 -16.48 29.55 20.29
C SER A 158 -16.41 28.76 21.61
N PRO A 159 -15.87 29.36 22.69
CA PRO A 159 -15.75 28.67 23.97
C PRO A 159 -17.12 28.15 24.40
N ARG A 160 -17.20 26.83 24.65
CA ARG A 160 -18.41 26.25 25.24
C ARG A 160 -18.53 26.82 26.65
N ARG A 161 -19.51 27.72 26.83
CA ARG A 161 -19.91 28.29 28.12
C ARG A 161 -20.43 27.21 29.06
#